data_AF-A0A2Z6S3J1-F1
#
_entry.id   AF-A0A2Z6S3J1-F1
#
_cell.length_a   1.000
_cell.length_b   1.000
_cell.length_c   1.000
_cell.angle_alpha   90.00
_cell.angle_beta   90.00
_cell.angle_gamma   90.00
#
_symmetry.space_group_name_H-M   'P 1'
#
loop_
_entity.id
_entity.type
_entity.pdbx_description
1 polymer ?
#
loop_
_entity_poly.entity_id
_entity_poly.type
_entity_poly.pdbx_seq_one_letter_code
_entity_poly.pdbx_strand_id
1 'polypeptide(L)'
;MNYQHLGPDQVIDFKRYYFYGFLINLLPIYIFYPIRTAKTIQQSNIGTSSSTSFPKVVTERVKLEGVRGLYKGVGVYALGSIGGRLVHFATYDALRDRVHKGKGKSLGLGWLESCSQTTVNAFLGTLSAVLTSSFMVPFDVISQQLQVSKANLSPNTSTNNTTNYSVLSKRQISTSSSTKQPTFVVTTTHDTAQIPSNVNKQFNISKILLSKNFITHLKPKDVPLYRFLYRGWTAGLLNTISFFPAYFFTYTYALEQLRLNKYHISFLPSSHFLLSVMAGVLAGTTATITSAPFDVVKTKIQIARKAGQGELRWLNVATSIVRTDGIKGLFVGLSARLWIIVPLGSLNFWVFEKVREWSTINSTLNDENEK
;
A
#
# COMPACT_ATOMS: atom_id res chain seq x y z
N MET A 1 2.16 -25.13 -28.51
CA MET A 1 1.99 -25.65 -27.14
C MET A 1 0.55 -26.10 -27.02
N ASN A 2 0.36 -27.42 -27.00
CA ASN A 2 -0.96 -28.06 -27.02
C ASN A 2 -1.73 -27.75 -25.74
N TYR A 3 -2.77 -26.93 -25.88
CA TYR A 3 -3.79 -26.74 -24.87
C TYR A 3 -4.83 -27.85 -25.02
N GLN A 4 -4.53 -29.07 -24.59
CA GLN A 4 -5.54 -30.12 -24.45
C GLN A 4 -4.97 -31.28 -23.62
N HIS A 5 -5.79 -31.74 -22.65
CA HIS A 5 -5.56 -32.82 -21.69
C HIS A 5 -4.76 -32.47 -20.43
N LEU A 6 -5.41 -31.71 -19.53
CA LEU A 6 -5.31 -32.01 -18.09
C LEU A 6 -6.66 -32.62 -17.69
N GLY A 7 -6.63 -33.86 -17.20
CA GLY A 7 -7.81 -34.60 -16.75
C GLY A 7 -8.47 -33.96 -15.52
N PRO A 8 -9.73 -34.33 -15.23
CA PRO A 8 -10.55 -33.71 -14.17
C PRO A 8 -10.07 -33.97 -12.74
N ASP A 9 -9.01 -34.77 -12.52
CA ASP A 9 -8.64 -35.28 -11.20
C ASP A 9 -7.37 -34.66 -10.57
N GLN A 10 -6.67 -33.73 -11.24
CA GLN A 10 -5.58 -32.97 -10.58
C GLN A 10 -6.14 -31.80 -9.76
N VAL A 11 -6.67 -32.12 -8.59
CA VAL A 11 -7.13 -31.12 -7.61
C VAL A 11 -5.89 -30.50 -6.96
N ILE A 12 -5.33 -29.46 -7.59
CA ILE A 12 -4.40 -28.56 -6.90
C ILE A 12 -5.12 -28.10 -5.63
N ASP A 13 -4.55 -28.36 -4.45
CA ASP A 13 -5.06 -27.81 -3.19
C ASP A 13 -4.87 -26.29 -3.24
N PHE A 14 -5.89 -25.64 -3.81
CA PHE A 14 -5.95 -24.23 -4.11
C PHE A 14 -5.58 -23.43 -2.87
N LYS A 15 -6.05 -23.86 -1.68
CA LYS A 15 -5.77 -23.15 -0.43
C LYS A 15 -4.28 -23.17 -0.07
N ARG A 16 -3.61 -24.31 -0.19
CA ARG A 16 -2.16 -24.42 0.05
C ARG A 16 -1.35 -23.68 -1.02
N TYR A 17 -1.73 -23.85 -2.28
CA TYR A 17 -1.09 -23.20 -3.42
C TYR A 17 -1.06 -21.66 -3.29
N TYR A 18 -2.21 -21.04 -3.00
CA TYR A 18 -2.30 -19.59 -2.82
C TYR A 18 -1.62 -19.10 -1.53
N PHE A 19 -1.62 -19.92 -0.47
CA PHE A 19 -0.91 -19.59 0.77
C PHE A 19 0.62 -19.58 0.60
N TYR A 20 1.20 -20.62 -0.02
CA TYR A 20 2.64 -20.67 -0.29
C TYR A 20 3.06 -19.66 -1.35
N GLY A 21 2.27 -19.48 -2.42
CA GLY A 21 2.48 -18.43 -3.41
C GLY A 21 2.52 -17.03 -2.79
N PHE A 22 1.65 -16.77 -1.80
CA PHE A 22 1.67 -15.54 -1.04
C PHE A 22 2.97 -15.38 -0.24
N LEU A 23 3.32 -16.40 0.57
CA LEU A 23 4.46 -16.32 1.49
C LEU A 23 5.75 -16.05 0.73
N ILE A 24 5.94 -16.72 -0.40
CA ILE A 24 7.12 -16.53 -1.23
C ILE A 24 7.14 -15.11 -1.81
N ASN A 25 5.98 -14.52 -2.18
CA ASN A 25 5.98 -13.15 -2.66
C ASN A 25 5.98 -12.02 -1.59
N LEU A 26 6.25 -12.36 -0.31
CA LEU A 26 6.77 -11.41 0.69
C LEU A 26 8.21 -10.96 0.39
N LEU A 27 9.03 -11.82 -0.24
CA LEU A 27 10.40 -11.49 -0.61
C LEU A 27 10.49 -10.26 -1.56
N PRO A 28 9.77 -10.23 -2.70
CA PRO A 28 9.60 -9.04 -3.52
C PRO A 28 9.17 -7.80 -2.74
N ILE A 29 8.19 -7.93 -1.84
CA ILE A 29 7.75 -6.81 -1.00
C ILE A 29 8.91 -6.27 -0.18
N TYR A 30 9.71 -7.14 0.41
CA TYR A 30 10.88 -6.78 1.20
C TYR A 30 11.97 -6.09 0.35
N ILE A 31 12.27 -6.63 -0.84
CA ILE A 31 13.25 -6.07 -1.78
C ILE A 31 12.88 -4.64 -2.20
N PHE A 32 11.61 -4.42 -2.55
CA PHE A 32 11.13 -3.10 -3.02
C PHE A 32 10.65 -2.19 -1.89
N TYR A 33 10.71 -2.64 -0.64
CA TYR A 33 10.24 -1.88 0.51
C TYR A 33 10.96 -0.52 0.70
N PRO A 34 12.29 -0.41 0.52
CA PRO A 34 12.99 0.87 0.62
C PRO A 34 12.44 1.96 -0.30
N ILE A 35 12.09 1.58 -1.54
CA ILE A 35 11.52 2.52 -2.53
C ILE A 35 10.14 2.99 -2.08
N ARG A 36 9.33 2.08 -1.50
CA ARG A 36 8.04 2.44 -0.90
C ARG A 36 8.21 3.42 0.26
N THR A 37 9.14 3.18 1.17
CA THR A 37 9.41 4.09 2.29
C THR A 37 9.84 5.47 1.79
N ALA A 38 10.77 5.51 0.84
CA ALA A 38 11.23 6.76 0.23
C ALA A 38 10.08 7.52 -0.44
N LYS A 39 9.21 6.84 -1.18
CA LYS A 39 8.01 7.42 -1.78
C LYS A 39 7.06 7.98 -0.72
N THR A 40 6.79 7.25 0.36
CA THR A 40 5.91 7.73 1.44
C THR A 40 6.47 8.98 2.11
N ILE A 41 7.79 9.04 2.34
CA ILE A 41 8.46 10.22 2.89
C ILE A 41 8.39 11.38 1.89
N GLN A 42 8.63 11.13 0.60
CA GLN A 42 8.52 12.12 -0.46
C GLN A 42 7.10 12.72 -0.51
N GLN A 43 6.06 11.89 -0.40
CA GLN A 43 4.67 12.33 -0.34
C GLN A 43 4.33 13.09 0.96
N SER A 44 5.06 12.81 2.05
CA SER A 44 4.93 13.55 3.30
C SER A 44 5.46 14.98 3.24
N ASN A 45 6.42 15.25 2.33
CA ASN A 45 7.05 16.55 2.19
C ASN A 45 6.25 17.55 1.34
N ILE A 46 5.15 17.12 0.70
CA ILE A 46 4.28 17.97 -0.14
C ILE A 46 3.67 19.10 0.70
N GLY A 47 3.85 20.35 0.27
CA GLY A 47 3.43 21.54 1.01
C GLY A 47 4.30 21.88 2.22
N THR A 48 5.50 21.29 2.33
CA THR A 48 6.52 21.64 3.33
C THR A 48 7.76 22.20 2.64
N SER A 49 8.61 22.94 3.36
CA SER A 49 9.90 23.43 2.85
C SER A 49 10.94 22.31 2.60
N SER A 50 10.59 21.05 2.89
CA SER A 50 11.49 19.89 2.73
C SER A 50 11.56 19.44 1.27
N SER A 51 12.70 18.89 0.86
CA SER A 51 12.87 18.46 -0.53
C SER A 51 11.94 17.31 -0.91
N THR A 52 11.33 17.43 -2.09
CA THR A 52 10.54 16.39 -2.74
C THR A 52 11.35 15.56 -3.73
N SER A 53 12.67 15.76 -3.83
CA SER A 53 13.54 15.00 -4.73
C SER A 53 13.83 13.61 -4.18
N PHE A 54 13.55 12.56 -4.96
CA PHE A 54 13.64 11.16 -4.52
C PHE A 54 15.05 10.76 -4.02
N PRO A 55 16.15 11.02 -4.75
CA PRO A 55 17.50 10.67 -4.28
C PRO A 55 17.89 11.41 -3.00
N LYS A 56 17.46 12.67 -2.85
CA LYS A 56 17.73 13.48 -1.66
C LYS A 56 16.98 12.93 -0.45
N VAL A 57 15.71 12.55 -0.60
CA VAL A 57 14.92 11.91 0.46
C VAL A 57 15.56 10.61 0.94
N VAL A 58 16.03 9.75 0.03
CA VAL A 58 16.73 8.50 0.38
C VAL A 58 18.02 8.81 1.13
N THR A 59 18.83 9.73 0.60
CA THR A 59 20.13 10.10 1.18
C THR A 59 19.97 10.68 2.58
N GLU A 60 19.03 11.61 2.76
CA GLU A 60 18.71 12.19 4.08
C GLU A 60 18.23 11.12 5.06
N ARG A 61 17.38 10.19 4.62
CA ARG A 61 16.90 9.11 5.48
C ARG A 61 18.02 8.17 5.93
N VAL A 62 18.89 7.77 5.01
CA VAL A 62 20.03 6.90 5.30
C VAL A 62 21.04 7.61 6.20
N LYS A 63 21.29 8.92 6.00
CA LYS A 63 22.16 9.71 6.89
C LYS A 63 21.62 9.81 8.31
N LEU A 64 20.30 9.92 8.48
CA LEU A 64 19.68 10.08 9.80
C LEU A 64 19.50 8.78 10.59
N GLU A 65 19.20 7.67 9.91
CA GLU A 65 18.79 6.42 10.58
C GLU A 65 19.50 5.16 10.06
N GLY A 66 20.46 5.33 9.15
CA GLY A 66 21.05 4.24 8.40
C GLY A 66 20.07 3.58 7.43
N VAL A 67 20.54 2.51 6.79
CA VAL A 67 19.74 1.71 5.83
C VAL A 67 18.53 1.07 6.50
N ARG A 68 18.62 0.73 7.79
CA ARG A 68 17.51 0.16 8.58
C ARG A 68 16.30 1.11 8.65
N GLY A 69 16.52 2.42 8.58
CA GLY A 69 15.45 3.43 8.54
C GLY A 69 14.53 3.34 7.32
N LEU A 70 14.99 2.73 6.22
CA LEU A 70 14.20 2.48 5.01
C LEU A 70 13.25 1.28 5.15
N TYR A 71 13.45 0.43 6.16
CA TYR A 71 12.63 -0.76 6.42
C TYR A 71 11.60 -0.57 7.54
N LYS A 72 11.47 0.65 8.10
CA LYS A 72 10.48 0.91 9.15
C LYS A 72 9.05 0.61 8.67
N GLY A 73 8.31 -0.14 9.47
CA GLY A 73 6.93 -0.56 9.18
C GLY A 73 6.80 -1.83 8.35
N VAL A 74 7.89 -2.43 7.84
CA VAL A 74 7.81 -3.58 6.92
C VAL A 74 7.07 -4.78 7.53
N GLY A 75 7.30 -5.08 8.81
CA GLY A 75 6.62 -6.17 9.50
C GLY A 75 5.12 -5.94 9.64
N VAL A 76 4.70 -4.70 9.92
CA VAL A 76 3.28 -4.32 9.98
C VAL A 76 2.61 -4.48 8.63
N TYR A 77 3.27 -3.98 7.58
CA TYR A 77 2.78 -4.09 6.21
C TYR A 77 2.70 -5.54 5.72
N ALA A 78 3.70 -6.36 6.04
CA ALA A 78 3.73 -7.77 5.69
C ALA A 78 2.58 -8.54 6.36
N LEU A 79 2.37 -8.34 7.66
CA LEU A 79 1.28 -8.96 8.41
C LEU A 79 -0.09 -8.55 7.87
N GLY A 80 -0.28 -7.26 7.60
CA GLY A 80 -1.45 -6.78 6.89
C GLY A 80 -1.61 -7.56 5.58
N SER A 81 -0.63 -7.47 4.69
CA SER A 81 -0.67 -8.08 3.36
C SER A 81 -1.07 -9.55 3.37
N ILE A 82 -0.56 -10.35 4.32
CA ILE A 82 -0.96 -11.76 4.50
C ILE A 82 -2.46 -11.87 4.74
N GLY A 83 -2.97 -11.19 5.77
CA GLY A 83 -4.39 -11.20 6.09
C GLY A 83 -5.26 -10.65 4.96
N GLY A 84 -4.79 -9.61 4.26
CA GLY A 84 -5.52 -9.02 3.15
C GLY A 84 -5.69 -9.96 1.97
N ARG A 85 -4.65 -10.70 1.57
CA ARG A 85 -4.81 -11.65 0.47
C ARG A 85 -5.69 -12.83 0.86
N LEU A 86 -5.67 -13.27 2.11
CA LEU A 86 -6.63 -14.27 2.60
C LEU A 86 -8.07 -13.76 2.48
N VAL A 87 -8.32 -12.52 2.93
CA VAL A 87 -9.63 -11.86 2.77
C VAL A 87 -10.00 -11.73 1.29
N HIS A 88 -9.06 -11.36 0.43
CA HIS A 88 -9.29 -11.21 -1.01
C HIS A 88 -9.77 -12.51 -1.65
N PHE A 89 -9.05 -13.62 -1.46
CA PHE A 89 -9.39 -14.91 -2.04
C PHE A 89 -10.69 -15.47 -1.45
N ALA A 90 -10.84 -15.45 -0.11
CA ALA A 90 -12.06 -15.91 0.54
C ALA A 90 -13.30 -15.14 0.04
N THR A 91 -13.16 -13.83 -0.13
CA THR A 91 -14.24 -12.97 -0.64
C THR A 91 -14.50 -13.24 -2.12
N TYR A 92 -13.46 -13.34 -2.95
CA TYR A 92 -13.60 -13.61 -4.37
C TYR A 92 -14.28 -14.95 -4.62
N ASP A 93 -13.84 -16.02 -3.93
CA ASP A 93 -14.40 -17.36 -4.06
C ASP A 93 -15.86 -17.39 -3.59
N ALA A 94 -16.16 -16.78 -2.43
CA ALA A 94 -17.53 -16.71 -1.92
C ALA A 94 -18.47 -15.96 -2.88
N LEU A 95 -18.01 -14.87 -3.49
CA LEU A 95 -18.79 -14.12 -4.47
C LEU A 95 -18.95 -14.89 -5.77
N ARG A 96 -17.87 -15.50 -6.27
CA ARG A 96 -17.87 -16.30 -7.49
C ARG A 96 -18.85 -17.46 -7.38
N ASP A 97 -18.81 -18.19 -6.27
CA ASP A 97 -19.73 -19.29 -5.98
C ASP A 97 -21.19 -18.85 -6.00
N ARG A 98 -21.50 -17.68 -5.42
CA ARG A 98 -22.88 -17.16 -5.37
C ARG A 98 -23.38 -16.73 -6.74
N VAL A 99 -22.53 -16.12 -7.57
CA VAL A 99 -22.89 -15.73 -8.94
C VAL A 99 -23.08 -16.97 -9.82
N HIS A 100 -22.18 -17.96 -9.76
CA HIS A 100 -22.30 -19.17 -10.59
C HIS A 100 -23.47 -20.07 -10.18
N LYS A 101 -23.86 -20.08 -8.90
CA LYS A 101 -25.05 -20.81 -8.40
C LYS A 101 -26.38 -20.10 -8.66
N GLY A 102 -26.41 -19.06 -9.50
CA GLY A 102 -27.62 -18.30 -9.83
C GLY A 102 -28.24 -17.55 -8.65
N LYS A 103 -27.47 -17.33 -7.57
CA LYS A 103 -27.88 -16.56 -6.39
C LYS A 103 -27.39 -15.11 -6.46
N GLY A 104 -26.92 -14.64 -7.62
CA GLY A 104 -26.45 -13.28 -7.83
C GLY A 104 -27.56 -12.24 -7.60
N LYS A 105 -28.79 -12.56 -7.99
CA LYS A 105 -29.98 -11.72 -7.76
C LYS A 105 -30.20 -11.34 -6.29
N SER A 106 -29.93 -12.25 -5.36
CA SER A 106 -30.07 -12.00 -3.91
C SER A 106 -29.08 -10.96 -3.38
N LEU A 107 -27.97 -10.73 -4.09
CA LEU A 107 -26.94 -9.75 -3.73
C LEU A 107 -27.04 -8.46 -4.56
N GLY A 108 -28.10 -8.30 -5.38
CA GLY A 108 -28.20 -7.21 -6.35
C GLY A 108 -27.21 -7.33 -7.51
N LEU A 109 -26.54 -8.49 -7.64
CA LEU A 109 -25.54 -8.79 -8.68
C LEU A 109 -26.12 -9.61 -9.83
N GLY A 110 -27.45 -9.72 -9.94
CA GLY A 110 -28.11 -10.52 -10.98
C GLY A 110 -27.77 -10.08 -12.41
N TRP A 111 -27.43 -8.81 -12.62
CA TRP A 111 -27.01 -8.29 -13.92
C TRP A 111 -25.65 -8.86 -14.39
N LEU A 112 -24.82 -9.37 -13.48
CA LEU A 112 -23.56 -10.02 -13.83
C LEU A 112 -23.78 -11.39 -14.48
N GLU A 113 -24.92 -12.04 -14.23
CA GLU A 113 -25.24 -13.36 -14.81
C GLU A 113 -25.38 -13.29 -16.34
N SER A 114 -25.67 -12.11 -16.90
CA SER A 114 -25.77 -11.87 -18.35
C SER A 114 -24.47 -11.34 -18.99
N CYS A 115 -23.42 -11.12 -18.20
CA CYS A 115 -22.15 -10.57 -18.68
C CYS A 115 -21.18 -11.67 -19.13
N SER A 116 -20.18 -11.29 -19.93
CA SER A 116 -19.03 -12.16 -20.24
C SER A 116 -18.30 -12.60 -18.98
N GLN A 117 -17.80 -13.85 -18.94
CA GLN A 117 -17.04 -14.41 -17.83
C GLN A 117 -15.87 -13.51 -17.39
N THR A 118 -15.21 -12.85 -18.35
CA THR A 118 -14.11 -11.94 -18.09
C THR A 118 -14.57 -10.71 -17.30
N THR A 119 -15.72 -10.14 -17.66
CA THR A 119 -16.34 -9.00 -16.98
C THR A 119 -16.81 -9.37 -15.58
N VAL A 120 -17.41 -10.56 -15.43
CA VAL A 120 -17.80 -11.10 -14.12
C VAL A 120 -16.59 -11.22 -13.20
N ASN A 121 -15.53 -11.86 -13.67
CA ASN A 121 -14.29 -12.03 -12.89
C ASN A 121 -13.66 -10.69 -12.51
N ALA A 122 -13.67 -9.70 -13.41
CA ALA A 122 -13.12 -8.37 -13.14
C ALA A 122 -13.90 -7.61 -12.07
N PHE A 123 -15.23 -7.65 -12.15
CA PHE A 123 -16.09 -6.98 -11.17
C PHE A 123 -15.97 -7.63 -9.79
N LEU A 124 -16.04 -8.97 -9.74
CA LEU A 124 -15.88 -9.71 -8.49
C LEU A 124 -14.49 -9.50 -7.88
N GLY A 125 -13.44 -9.45 -8.70
CA GLY A 125 -12.09 -9.12 -8.25
C GLY A 125 -11.95 -7.69 -7.72
N THR A 126 -12.66 -6.73 -8.32
CA THR A 126 -12.69 -5.34 -7.83
C THR A 126 -13.45 -5.22 -6.51
N LEU A 127 -14.60 -5.92 -6.39
CA LEU A 127 -15.39 -5.92 -5.16
C LEU A 127 -14.65 -6.59 -4.00
N SER A 128 -13.97 -7.72 -4.26
CA SER A 128 -13.11 -8.35 -3.26
C SER A 128 -11.93 -7.47 -2.88
N ALA A 129 -11.35 -6.72 -3.82
CA ALA A 129 -10.29 -5.74 -3.54
C ALA A 129 -10.78 -4.58 -2.67
N VAL A 130 -12.01 -4.10 -2.87
CA VAL A 130 -12.63 -3.06 -2.02
C VAL A 130 -12.76 -3.54 -0.57
N LEU A 131 -13.25 -4.76 -0.35
CA LEU A 131 -13.34 -5.35 0.99
C LEU A 131 -11.96 -5.57 1.61
N THR A 132 -11.01 -6.06 0.82
CA THR A 132 -9.61 -6.23 1.22
C THR A 132 -8.97 -4.90 1.62
N SER A 133 -9.26 -3.83 0.88
CA SER A 133 -8.73 -2.50 1.18
C SER A 133 -9.20 -1.99 2.54
N SER A 134 -10.44 -2.31 2.94
CA SER A 134 -11.00 -1.96 4.25
C SER A 134 -10.27 -2.69 5.39
N PHE A 135 -9.91 -3.95 5.18
CA PHE A 135 -9.07 -4.70 6.12
C PHE A 135 -7.62 -4.17 6.16
N MET A 136 -7.06 -3.72 5.03
CA MET A 136 -5.70 -3.19 4.95
C MET A 136 -5.51 -1.86 5.69
N VAL A 137 -6.53 -1.00 5.77
CA VAL A 137 -6.33 0.41 6.17
C VAL A 137 -5.59 0.58 7.51
N PRO A 138 -5.94 -0.14 8.59
CA PRO A 138 -5.21 0.00 9.86
C PRO A 138 -3.72 -0.34 9.75
N PHE A 139 -3.37 -1.40 9.01
CA PHE A 139 -1.99 -1.81 8.78
C PHE A 139 -1.23 -0.79 7.92
N ASP A 140 -1.87 -0.27 6.88
CA ASP A 140 -1.32 0.80 6.04
C ASP A 140 -1.04 2.05 6.89
N VAL A 141 -1.99 2.50 7.71
CA VAL A 141 -1.85 3.70 8.55
C VAL A 141 -0.69 3.53 9.54
N ILE A 142 -0.62 2.40 10.24
CA ILE A 142 0.45 2.15 11.21
C ILE A 142 1.80 2.07 10.49
N SER A 143 1.88 1.29 9.40
CA SER A 143 3.12 1.15 8.62
C SER A 143 3.62 2.51 8.11
N GLN A 144 2.75 3.33 7.54
CA GLN A 144 3.12 4.63 7.02
C GLN A 144 3.54 5.61 8.12
N GLN A 145 2.89 5.59 9.27
CA GLN A 145 3.31 6.37 10.44
C GLN A 145 4.73 6.00 10.87
N LEU A 146 5.07 4.71 10.85
CA LEU A 146 6.44 4.25 11.15
C LEU A 146 7.45 4.67 10.08
N GLN A 147 7.06 4.65 8.80
CA GLN A 147 7.91 5.11 7.70
C GLN A 147 8.27 6.59 7.83
N VAL A 148 7.32 7.46 8.19
CA VAL A 148 7.57 8.91 8.33
C VAL A 148 8.11 9.31 9.71
N SER A 149 8.13 8.40 10.67
CA SER A 149 8.67 8.68 12.01
C SER A 149 10.19 8.81 11.98
N LYS A 150 10.70 9.91 12.56
CA LYS A 150 12.12 10.14 12.78
C LYS A 150 12.62 9.31 13.99
N ALA A 151 13.87 8.88 13.98
CA ALA A 151 14.47 8.00 14.99
C ALA A 151 14.53 8.59 16.40
N ASN A 152 14.41 9.90 16.55
CA ASN A 152 14.38 10.56 17.85
C ASN A 152 12.97 10.51 18.49
N LEU A 153 12.55 9.31 18.85
CA LEU A 153 11.71 9.08 20.02
C LEU A 153 12.65 8.68 21.17
N SER A 154 13.58 9.58 21.51
CA SER A 154 14.20 9.59 22.84
C SER A 154 13.30 10.43 23.75
N PRO A 155 12.88 9.92 24.91
CA PRO A 155 12.02 10.64 25.84
C PRO A 155 12.87 11.69 26.55
N ASN A 156 13.00 12.89 25.97
CA ASN A 156 13.31 14.16 26.63
C ASN A 156 13.89 15.14 25.61
N THR A 157 13.04 15.70 24.75
CA THR A 157 13.22 17.09 24.32
C THR A 157 11.88 17.64 23.88
N SER A 158 11.22 18.31 24.81
CA SER A 158 10.15 19.27 24.54
C SER A 158 10.73 20.41 23.70
N THR A 159 10.91 20.20 22.40
CA THR A 159 11.20 21.29 21.48
C THR A 159 9.87 21.90 21.08
N ASN A 160 9.54 22.99 21.79
CA ASN A 160 8.55 23.98 21.40
C ASN A 160 8.92 24.54 20.01
N ASN A 161 8.50 23.85 18.95
CA ASN A 161 8.48 24.41 17.61
C ASN A 161 7.05 24.26 17.07
N THR A 162 6.21 25.18 17.53
CA THR A 162 4.93 25.52 16.94
C THR A 162 5.19 26.02 15.51
N THR A 163 5.25 25.09 14.55
CA THR A 163 5.15 25.46 13.13
C THR A 163 3.71 25.84 12.90
N ASN A 164 3.46 27.14 12.98
CA ASN A 164 2.19 27.79 12.70
C ASN A 164 1.78 27.44 11.26
N TYR A 165 0.72 26.65 11.11
CA TYR A 165 -0.12 26.75 9.92
C TYR A 165 -0.99 27.99 10.11
N SER A 166 -0.47 29.16 9.76
CA SER A 166 -1.31 30.35 9.58
C SER A 166 -2.02 30.20 8.23
N VAL A 167 -3.17 29.51 8.24
CA VAL A 167 -4.19 29.76 7.21
C VAL A 167 -4.69 31.17 7.44
N LEU A 168 -4.58 32.02 6.42
CA LEU A 168 -5.03 33.41 6.36
C LEU A 168 -6.22 33.69 7.29
N SER A 169 -5.94 34.21 8.49
CA SER A 169 -6.93 34.90 9.29
C SER A 169 -7.13 36.30 8.71
N LYS A 170 -8.39 36.69 8.58
CA LYS A 170 -8.83 38.00 8.11
C LYS A 170 -7.97 39.14 8.68
N ARG A 171 -7.60 40.04 7.79
CA ARG A 171 -6.97 41.34 8.05
C ARG A 171 -7.84 42.12 9.06
N GLN A 172 -7.39 42.23 10.31
CA GLN A 172 -7.79 43.30 11.22
C GLN A 172 -6.54 44.07 11.59
N ILE A 173 -6.55 45.35 11.23
CA ILE A 173 -5.54 46.33 11.58
C ILE A 173 -5.86 46.79 13.00
N SER A 174 -4.92 46.67 13.92
CA SER A 174 -4.85 47.51 15.12
C SER A 174 -3.42 47.54 15.66
N THR A 175 -3.08 48.71 16.18
CA THR A 175 -1.79 49.32 16.46
C THR A 175 -1.22 49.00 17.85
N SER A 176 0.08 49.31 18.03
CA SER A 176 0.80 49.61 19.30
C SER A 176 1.14 48.41 20.21
N SER A 177 2.18 48.36 21.05
CA SER A 177 3.48 49.04 21.24
C SER A 177 4.15 48.34 22.45
N SER A 178 5.47 48.49 22.62
CA SER A 178 6.20 48.46 23.91
C SER A 178 6.57 47.13 24.63
N THR A 179 7.86 46.80 24.57
CA THR A 179 8.84 46.62 25.69
C THR A 179 8.55 45.71 26.91
N LYS A 180 9.39 44.65 27.08
CA LYS A 180 10.33 44.39 28.22
C LYS A 180 10.58 42.88 28.46
N GLN A 181 11.87 42.50 28.59
CA GLN A 181 12.35 41.26 29.23
C GLN A 181 12.26 41.37 30.76
N PRO A 182 12.38 40.24 31.49
CA PRO A 182 13.67 39.97 32.15
C PRO A 182 14.11 38.49 32.20
N THR A 183 15.43 38.33 32.33
CA THR A 183 16.27 37.17 32.65
C THR A 183 15.92 36.51 33.99
N PHE A 184 16.12 35.19 34.20
CA PHE A 184 16.56 34.61 35.50
C PHE A 184 16.99 33.12 35.44
N VAL A 185 18.24 32.89 35.85
CA VAL A 185 18.86 31.80 36.66
C VAL A 185 18.75 30.31 36.27
N VAL A 186 19.94 29.70 36.15
CA VAL A 186 20.24 28.26 36.06
C VAL A 186 20.44 27.67 37.47
N THR A 187 19.91 26.48 37.73
CA THR A 187 20.39 25.63 38.83
C THR A 187 20.40 24.17 38.36
N THR A 188 21.59 23.59 38.38
CA THR A 188 21.89 22.19 38.03
C THR A 188 21.91 21.38 39.31
N THR A 189 21.18 20.26 39.38
CA THR A 189 21.45 19.19 40.34
C THR A 189 21.63 17.87 39.59
N HIS A 190 22.80 17.26 39.83
CA HIS A 190 23.16 15.91 39.44
C HIS A 190 22.41 14.91 40.30
N ASP A 191 21.81 13.88 39.68
CA ASP A 191 21.61 12.59 40.34
C ASP A 191 21.80 11.46 39.33
N THR A 192 22.85 10.68 39.60
CA THR A 192 23.26 9.46 38.90
C THR A 192 22.38 8.29 39.31
N ALA A 193 21.74 7.62 38.34
CA ALA A 193 21.23 6.26 38.51
C ALA A 193 21.65 5.40 37.31
N GLN A 194 22.39 4.34 37.61
CA GLN A 194 22.98 3.39 36.67
C GLN A 194 21.92 2.59 35.88
N ILE A 195 22.28 2.25 34.64
CA ILE A 195 21.49 1.45 33.70
C ILE A 195 21.95 -0.01 33.78
N PRO A 196 21.06 -1.01 33.97
CA PRO A 196 21.43 -2.40 33.73
C PRO A 196 21.41 -2.70 32.23
N SER A 197 22.59 -3.00 31.70
CA SER A 197 22.84 -3.51 30.36
C SER A 197 22.39 -4.96 30.23
N ASN A 198 21.17 -5.21 29.74
CA ASN A 198 20.84 -6.45 29.03
C ASN A 198 19.41 -6.42 28.47
N VAL A 199 19.29 -6.19 27.16
CA VAL A 199 18.07 -6.53 26.42
C VAL A 199 18.44 -7.13 25.06
N ASN A 200 19.00 -8.35 25.11
CA ASN A 200 18.63 -9.36 24.12
C ASN A 200 17.16 -9.71 24.35
N LYS A 201 16.23 -9.03 23.67
CA LYS A 201 14.84 -9.49 23.57
C LYS A 201 14.48 -9.74 22.11
N GLN A 202 14.19 -11.01 21.84
CA GLN A 202 13.50 -11.51 20.68
C GLN A 202 12.45 -10.51 20.17
N PHE A 203 12.57 -10.21 18.89
CA PHE A 203 11.74 -9.29 18.13
C PHE A 203 10.33 -9.88 17.93
N ASN A 204 9.48 -9.83 18.97
CA ASN A 204 8.15 -10.43 18.93
C ASN A 204 7.11 -9.43 18.39
N ILE A 205 6.93 -9.44 17.06
CA ILE A 205 6.17 -8.44 16.28
C ILE A 205 4.68 -8.40 16.64
N SER A 206 4.10 -9.53 17.08
CA SER A 206 2.68 -9.63 17.46
C SER A 206 2.35 -8.81 18.73
N LYS A 207 3.27 -8.73 19.70
CA LYS A 207 3.10 -7.93 20.92
C LYS A 207 3.23 -6.42 20.67
N ILE A 208 3.98 -5.99 19.65
CA ILE A 208 4.20 -4.56 19.34
C ILE A 208 3.00 -3.95 18.59
N LEU A 209 2.38 -4.71 17.70
CA LEU A 209 1.29 -4.25 16.84
C LEU A 209 -0.01 -3.91 17.58
N LEU A 210 -0.22 -4.53 18.74
CA LEU A 210 -1.44 -4.38 19.55
C LEU A 210 -1.14 -3.97 21.00
N SER A 211 0.12 -3.71 21.35
CA SER A 211 0.44 -3.09 22.63
C SER A 211 -0.25 -1.74 22.68
N LYS A 212 -1.22 -1.61 23.60
CA LYS A 212 -1.93 -0.36 23.87
C LYS A 212 -0.93 0.80 23.99
N ASN A 213 0.24 0.56 24.58
CA ASN A 213 1.30 1.54 24.79
C ASN A 213 1.90 2.10 23.49
N PHE A 214 2.09 1.25 22.46
CA PHE A 214 2.70 1.70 21.20
C PHE A 214 1.74 2.54 20.36
N ILE A 215 0.50 2.07 20.25
CA ILE A 215 -0.56 2.79 19.53
C ILE A 215 -0.88 4.11 20.23
N THR A 216 -0.84 4.16 21.57
CA THR A 216 -1.04 5.42 22.32
C THR A 216 0.07 6.44 22.09
N HIS A 217 1.29 6.02 21.72
CA HIS A 217 2.37 6.95 21.35
C HIS A 217 2.24 7.49 19.91
N LEU A 218 1.65 6.73 18.99
CA LEU A 218 1.45 7.15 17.60
C LEU A 218 0.18 8.00 17.40
N LYS A 219 -0.78 7.86 18.31
CA LYS A 219 -2.11 8.43 18.21
C LYS A 219 -2.20 9.77 18.98
N PRO A 220 -2.77 10.83 18.39
CA PRO A 220 -3.10 12.05 19.13
C PRO A 220 -4.06 11.74 20.30
N LYS A 221 -3.84 12.34 21.47
CA LYS A 221 -4.61 12.05 22.70
C LYS A 221 -6.12 12.26 22.53
N ASP A 222 -6.52 13.21 21.67
CA ASP A 222 -7.91 13.69 21.56
C ASP A 222 -8.76 12.99 20.48
N VAL A 223 -8.21 12.02 19.75
CA VAL A 223 -8.89 11.35 18.64
C VAL A 223 -9.28 9.94 19.07
N PRO A 224 -10.42 9.34 18.67
CA PRO A 224 -10.70 7.93 18.96
C PRO A 224 -9.88 6.98 18.06
N LEU A 225 -9.60 5.76 18.54
CA LEU A 225 -8.68 4.83 17.85
C LEU A 225 -9.16 4.43 16.45
N TYR A 226 -10.44 4.06 16.32
CA TYR A 226 -11.00 3.66 15.02
C TYR A 226 -10.91 4.77 13.98
N ARG A 227 -11.14 6.03 14.37
CA ARG A 227 -11.05 7.19 13.46
C ARG A 227 -9.61 7.46 13.03
N PHE A 228 -8.64 7.22 13.91
CA PHE A 228 -7.23 7.29 13.56
C PHE A 228 -6.81 6.18 12.60
N LEU A 229 -7.20 4.93 12.86
CA LEU A 229 -6.81 3.77 12.05
C LEU A 229 -7.50 3.74 10.68
N TYR A 230 -8.73 4.25 10.57
CA TYR A 230 -9.49 4.26 9.31
C TYR A 230 -9.46 5.61 8.58
N ARG A 231 -8.57 6.53 8.97
CA ARG A 231 -8.41 7.78 8.23
C ARG A 231 -7.92 7.50 6.80
N GLY A 232 -8.44 8.26 5.86
CA GLY A 232 -8.11 8.06 4.44
C GLY A 232 -8.76 6.83 3.82
N TRP A 233 -9.67 6.13 4.52
CA TRP A 233 -10.42 5.00 3.95
C TRP A 233 -11.14 5.37 2.65
N THR A 234 -11.81 6.52 2.61
CA THR A 234 -12.48 7.01 1.38
C THR A 234 -11.52 7.25 0.22
N ALA A 235 -10.37 7.88 0.47
CA ALA A 235 -9.33 8.03 -0.55
C ALA A 235 -8.73 6.67 -0.98
N GLY A 236 -8.63 5.71 -0.04
CA GLY A 236 -8.22 4.34 -0.33
C GLY A 236 -9.20 3.57 -1.20
N LEU A 237 -10.50 3.75 -0.99
CA LEU A 237 -11.55 3.21 -1.85
C LEU A 237 -11.47 3.80 -3.25
N LEU A 238 -11.37 5.12 -3.37
CA LEU A 238 -11.24 5.80 -4.67
C LEU A 238 -10.00 5.31 -5.42
N ASN A 239 -8.86 5.16 -4.75
CA ASN A 239 -7.65 4.57 -5.35
C ASN A 239 -7.92 3.16 -5.90
N THR A 240 -8.60 2.31 -5.14
CA THR A 240 -8.93 0.93 -5.54
C THR A 240 -9.90 0.89 -6.72
N ILE A 241 -10.99 1.67 -6.63
CA ILE A 241 -12.03 1.77 -7.65
C ILE A 241 -11.49 2.39 -8.94
N SER A 242 -10.51 3.29 -8.87
CA SER A 242 -9.84 3.83 -10.07
C SER A 242 -8.80 2.86 -10.65
N PHE A 243 -8.10 2.10 -9.80
CA PHE A 243 -7.00 1.24 -10.25
C PHE A 243 -7.49 0.00 -11.02
N PHE A 244 -8.39 -0.79 -10.45
CA PHE A 244 -8.74 -2.10 -11.02
C PHE A 244 -9.47 -2.03 -12.38
N PRO A 245 -10.48 -1.16 -12.58
CA PRO A 245 -11.12 -1.00 -13.88
C PRO A 245 -10.16 -0.47 -14.95
N ALA A 246 -9.30 0.50 -14.61
CA ALA A 246 -8.30 1.03 -15.53
C ALA A 246 -7.28 -0.04 -15.94
N TYR A 247 -6.83 -0.86 -14.99
CA TYR A 247 -5.98 -2.02 -15.26
C TYR A 247 -6.68 -3.00 -16.19
N PHE A 248 -7.90 -3.41 -15.83
CA PHE A 248 -8.65 -4.42 -16.56
C PHE A 248 -8.94 -3.99 -17.99
N PHE A 249 -9.50 -2.79 -18.19
CA PHE A 249 -9.85 -2.27 -19.51
C PHE A 249 -8.62 -2.16 -20.42
N THR A 250 -7.51 -1.63 -19.89
CA THR A 250 -6.26 -1.52 -20.66
C THR A 250 -5.69 -2.89 -20.99
N TYR A 251 -5.76 -3.84 -20.06
CA TYR A 251 -5.27 -5.20 -20.26
C TYR A 251 -6.09 -5.95 -21.31
N THR A 252 -7.43 -5.88 -21.24
CA THR A 252 -8.32 -6.52 -22.22
C THR A 252 -8.16 -5.89 -23.59
N TYR A 253 -8.07 -4.57 -23.67
CA TYR A 253 -7.82 -3.86 -24.92
C TYR A 253 -6.48 -4.26 -25.53
N ALA A 254 -5.40 -4.28 -24.74
CA ALA A 254 -4.10 -4.71 -25.23
C ALA A 254 -4.12 -6.17 -25.72
N LEU A 255 -4.75 -7.08 -25.00
CA LEU A 255 -4.89 -8.47 -25.44
C LEU A 255 -5.75 -8.62 -26.70
N GLU A 256 -6.80 -7.83 -26.87
CA GLU A 256 -7.64 -7.84 -28.06
C GLU A 256 -6.85 -7.41 -29.29
N GLN A 257 -6.10 -6.31 -29.19
CA GLN A 257 -5.20 -5.86 -30.25
C GLN A 257 -4.17 -6.92 -30.63
N LEU A 258 -3.63 -7.63 -29.63
CA LEU A 258 -2.69 -8.74 -29.85
C LEU A 258 -3.35 -9.95 -30.52
N ARG A 259 -4.62 -10.24 -30.22
CA ARG A 259 -5.39 -11.34 -30.84
C ARG A 259 -5.73 -11.03 -32.30
N LEU A 260 -6.05 -9.78 -32.62
CA LEU A 260 -6.31 -9.35 -33.98
C LEU A 260 -5.05 -9.39 -34.84
N ASN A 261 -3.89 -9.06 -34.26
CA ASN A 261 -2.58 -9.14 -34.94
C ASN A 261 -1.96 -10.56 -34.99
N LYS A 262 -2.68 -11.60 -34.54
CA LYS A 262 -2.19 -12.98 -34.44
C LYS A 262 -1.79 -13.60 -35.80
N TYR A 263 -2.24 -13.02 -36.92
CA TYR A 263 -1.87 -13.47 -38.27
C TYR A 263 -0.45 -13.06 -38.71
N HIS A 264 0.22 -12.12 -38.03
CA HIS A 264 1.58 -11.69 -38.39
C HIS A 264 2.67 -12.05 -37.36
N ILE A 265 2.33 -12.48 -36.13
CA ILE A 265 3.29 -12.62 -35.01
C ILE A 265 3.48 -14.08 -34.55
N SER A 266 3.01 -15.05 -35.33
CA SER A 266 2.94 -16.48 -34.99
C SER A 266 4.27 -17.24 -35.01
N PHE A 267 5.42 -16.58 -35.19
CA PHE A 267 6.68 -17.30 -35.44
C PHE A 267 7.38 -17.89 -34.20
N LEU A 268 7.12 -17.46 -32.95
CA LEU A 268 7.84 -17.98 -31.77
C LEU A 268 6.95 -18.05 -30.49
N PRO A 269 6.94 -19.16 -29.72
CA PRO A 269 6.25 -19.25 -28.42
C PRO A 269 6.65 -18.17 -27.41
N SER A 270 7.90 -17.71 -27.47
CA SER A 270 8.44 -16.63 -26.64
C SER A 270 7.84 -15.25 -26.93
N SER A 271 7.30 -15.02 -28.15
CA SER A 271 6.69 -13.73 -28.52
C SER A 271 5.37 -13.51 -27.78
N HIS A 272 4.52 -14.55 -27.67
CA HIS A 272 3.26 -14.49 -26.93
C HIS A 272 3.45 -14.18 -25.44
N PHE A 273 4.52 -14.70 -24.84
CA PHE A 273 4.88 -14.39 -23.46
C PHE A 273 5.28 -12.92 -23.31
N LEU A 274 6.24 -12.45 -24.12
CA LEU A 274 6.71 -11.06 -24.08
C LEU A 274 5.57 -10.06 -24.31
N LEU A 275 4.69 -10.35 -25.27
CA LEU A 275 3.51 -9.51 -25.58
C LEU A 275 2.53 -9.47 -24.40
N SER A 276 2.29 -10.58 -23.72
CA SER A 276 1.43 -10.64 -22.52
C SER A 276 2.03 -9.86 -21.35
N VAL A 277 3.36 -9.94 -21.17
CA VAL A 277 4.08 -9.14 -20.18
C VAL A 277 3.98 -7.65 -20.51
N MET A 278 4.18 -7.26 -21.77
CA MET A 278 4.04 -5.87 -22.22
C MET A 278 2.61 -5.35 -22.02
N ALA A 279 1.59 -6.15 -22.33
CA ALA A 279 0.19 -5.80 -22.07
C ALA A 279 -0.07 -5.59 -20.56
N GLY A 280 0.51 -6.44 -19.71
CA GLY A 280 0.45 -6.28 -18.25
C GLY A 280 1.15 -5.02 -17.75
N VAL A 281 2.33 -4.69 -18.28
CA VAL A 281 3.07 -3.47 -17.96
C VAL A 281 2.32 -2.22 -18.38
N LEU A 282 1.76 -2.22 -19.59
CA LEU A 282 0.94 -1.11 -20.10
C LEU A 282 -0.30 -0.91 -19.22
N ALA A 283 -1.01 -2.00 -18.90
CA ALA A 283 -2.17 -1.97 -18.00
C ALA A 283 -1.81 -1.46 -16.59
N GLY A 284 -0.71 -1.96 -16.01
CA GLY A 284 -0.21 -1.53 -14.71
C GLY A 284 0.19 -0.05 -14.66
N THR A 285 0.78 0.44 -15.75
CA THR A 285 1.18 1.83 -15.91
C THR A 285 -0.03 2.74 -16.00
N THR A 286 -0.99 2.42 -16.89
CA THR A 286 -2.22 3.19 -17.04
C THR A 286 -3.01 3.24 -15.73
N ALA A 287 -3.24 2.09 -15.10
CA ALA A 287 -3.93 2.01 -13.81
C ALA A 287 -3.27 2.86 -12.73
N THR A 288 -1.95 2.90 -12.72
CA THR A 288 -1.17 3.66 -11.75
C THR A 288 -1.23 5.15 -11.99
N ILE A 289 -1.20 5.59 -13.24
CA ILE A 289 -1.36 7.01 -13.59
C ILE A 289 -2.77 7.47 -13.20
N THR A 290 -3.80 6.68 -13.52
CA THR A 290 -5.19 6.97 -13.16
C THR A 290 -5.41 7.03 -11.66
N SER A 291 -4.76 6.17 -10.88
CA SER A 291 -4.96 6.10 -9.43
C SER A 291 -3.99 6.96 -8.60
N ALA A 292 -2.95 7.52 -9.23
CA ALA A 292 -1.93 8.38 -8.61
C ALA A 292 -2.48 9.52 -7.73
N PRO A 293 -3.45 10.36 -8.19
CA PRO A 293 -3.95 11.46 -7.38
C PRO A 293 -4.60 10.98 -6.07
N PHE A 294 -5.36 9.88 -6.13
CA PHE A 294 -5.99 9.29 -4.94
C PHE A 294 -4.95 8.66 -4.01
N ASP A 295 -3.88 8.10 -4.55
CA ASP A 295 -2.77 7.53 -3.79
C ASP A 295 -2.04 8.62 -2.98
N VAL A 296 -1.73 9.77 -3.59
CA VAL A 296 -1.10 10.90 -2.88
C VAL A 296 -2.01 11.43 -1.77
N VAL A 297 -3.29 11.64 -2.06
CA VAL A 297 -4.27 12.12 -1.07
C VAL A 297 -4.44 11.11 0.08
N LYS A 298 -4.53 9.81 -0.23
CA LYS A 298 -4.58 8.73 0.75
C LYS A 298 -3.36 8.80 1.67
N THR A 299 -2.15 8.77 1.11
CA THR A 299 -0.91 8.79 1.90
C THR A 299 -0.82 10.04 2.77
N LYS A 300 -1.14 11.23 2.23
CA LYS A 300 -1.10 12.49 3.00
C LYS A 300 -2.05 12.49 4.20
N ILE A 301 -3.24 11.91 4.07
CA ILE A 301 -4.19 11.76 5.19
C ILE A 301 -3.68 10.76 6.22
N GLN A 302 -3.13 9.63 5.76
CA GLN A 302 -2.70 8.52 6.62
C GLN A 302 -1.42 8.86 7.41
N ILE A 303 -0.57 9.76 6.92
CA ILE A 303 0.65 10.22 7.60
C ILE A 303 0.44 11.47 8.46
N ALA A 304 -0.68 12.19 8.30
CA ALA A 304 -0.94 13.44 9.04
C ALA A 304 -0.82 13.26 10.55
N ARG A 305 -0.06 14.14 11.23
CA ARG A 305 0.16 14.06 12.69
C ARG A 305 -0.97 14.69 13.51
N LYS A 306 -1.57 15.78 13.01
CA LYS A 306 -2.73 16.41 13.64
C LYS A 306 -3.98 15.99 12.86
N ALA A 307 -4.88 15.27 13.52
CA ALA A 307 -6.18 14.93 12.99
C ALA A 307 -7.22 15.91 13.55
N GLY A 308 -7.16 17.16 13.08
CA GLY A 308 -8.19 18.16 13.36
C GLY A 308 -9.55 17.71 12.80
N GLN A 309 -10.62 18.04 13.51
CA GLN A 309 -11.99 17.70 13.09
C GLN A 309 -12.34 18.49 11.82
N GLY A 310 -12.29 17.85 10.64
CA GLY A 310 -12.71 18.41 9.36
C GLY A 310 -11.60 18.56 8.31
N GLU A 311 -10.34 18.60 8.72
CA GLU A 311 -9.18 18.85 7.83
C GLU A 311 -8.76 17.63 6.99
N LEU A 312 -9.22 16.43 7.36
CA LEU A 312 -8.82 15.17 6.71
C LEU A 312 -9.82 14.64 5.68
N ARG A 313 -10.80 15.46 5.25
CA ARG A 313 -11.64 15.10 4.09
C ARG A 313 -10.77 15.08 2.84
N TRP A 314 -10.91 14.04 2.03
CA TRP A 314 -10.05 13.83 0.85
C TRP A 314 -10.09 15.00 -0.14
N LEU A 315 -11.26 15.62 -0.34
CA LEU A 315 -11.42 16.81 -1.18
C LEU A 315 -10.62 18.00 -0.64
N ASN A 316 -10.70 18.27 0.66
CA ASN A 316 -9.98 19.39 1.28
C ASN A 316 -8.47 19.21 1.12
N VAL A 317 -7.98 17.98 1.31
CA VAL A 317 -6.57 17.64 1.13
C VAL A 317 -6.15 17.76 -0.34
N ALA A 318 -6.97 17.28 -1.28
CA ALA A 318 -6.70 17.40 -2.71
C ALA A 318 -6.63 18.87 -3.15
N THR A 319 -7.63 19.68 -2.78
CA THR A 319 -7.66 21.12 -3.06
C THR A 319 -6.49 21.85 -2.42
N SER A 320 -6.11 21.48 -1.19
CA SER A 320 -4.93 22.03 -0.52
C SER A 320 -3.65 21.73 -1.30
N ILE A 321 -3.44 20.49 -1.76
CA ILE A 321 -2.26 20.11 -2.57
C ILE A 321 -2.22 20.92 -3.87
N VAL A 322 -3.35 21.00 -4.58
CA VAL A 322 -3.42 21.74 -5.85
C VAL A 322 -3.13 23.23 -5.65
N ARG A 323 -3.56 23.81 -4.51
CA ARG A 323 -3.30 25.21 -4.19
C ARG A 323 -1.83 25.47 -3.79
N THR A 324 -1.15 24.52 -3.14
CA THR A 324 0.24 24.71 -2.68
C THR A 324 1.28 24.32 -3.71
N ASP A 325 1.13 23.16 -4.35
CA ASP A 325 2.13 22.54 -5.21
C ASP A 325 1.64 22.39 -6.67
N GLY A 326 0.43 22.87 -6.98
CA GLY A 326 -0.20 22.71 -8.28
C GLY A 326 -0.68 21.27 -8.54
N ILE A 327 -1.15 21.03 -9.77
CA ILE A 327 -1.61 19.70 -10.21
C ILE A 327 -0.48 18.66 -10.14
N LYS A 328 0.77 19.09 -10.37
CA LYS A 328 1.96 18.23 -10.26
C LYS A 328 2.13 17.63 -8.85
N GLY A 329 1.66 18.32 -7.81
CA GLY A 329 1.64 17.82 -6.44
C GLY A 329 0.88 16.50 -6.29
N LEU A 330 -0.17 16.28 -7.08
CA LEU A 330 -0.98 15.04 -7.07
C LEU A 330 -0.28 13.84 -7.71
N PHE A 331 0.86 14.04 -8.38
CA PHE A 331 1.65 12.99 -9.04
C PHE A 331 3.03 12.79 -8.41
N VAL A 332 3.29 13.40 -7.25
CA VAL A 332 4.55 13.22 -6.52
C VAL A 332 4.71 11.76 -6.08
N GLY A 333 5.86 11.17 -6.43
CA GLY A 333 6.16 9.76 -6.18
C GLY A 333 5.60 8.78 -7.22
N LEU A 334 5.00 9.26 -8.33
CA LEU A 334 4.56 8.42 -9.45
C LEU A 334 5.73 7.63 -10.06
N SER A 335 6.87 8.28 -10.29
CA SER A 335 8.05 7.63 -10.86
C SER A 335 8.51 6.44 -10.01
N ALA A 336 8.68 6.64 -8.69
CA ALA A 336 9.02 5.59 -7.75
C ALA A 336 8.01 4.42 -7.79
N ARG A 337 6.72 4.71 -8.00
CA ARG A 337 5.68 3.70 -8.12
C ARG A 337 5.80 2.89 -9.42
N LEU A 338 6.05 3.55 -10.56
CA LEU A 338 6.24 2.89 -11.85
C LEU A 338 7.47 1.96 -11.85
N TRP A 339 8.57 2.39 -11.22
CA TRP A 339 9.77 1.58 -11.03
C TRP A 339 9.53 0.31 -10.21
N ILE A 340 8.58 0.32 -9.27
CA ILE A 340 8.24 -0.86 -8.47
C ILE A 340 7.34 -1.82 -9.25
N ILE A 341 6.38 -1.31 -10.02
CA ILE A 341 5.30 -2.14 -10.59
C ILE A 341 5.82 -3.20 -11.55
N VAL A 342 6.72 -2.82 -12.47
CA VAL A 342 7.21 -3.75 -13.51
C VAL A 342 7.99 -4.91 -12.88
N PRO A 343 9.02 -4.69 -12.05
CA PRO A 343 9.77 -5.78 -11.45
C PRO A 343 8.94 -6.57 -10.43
N LEU A 344 8.10 -5.89 -9.64
CA LEU A 344 7.25 -6.55 -8.66
C LEU A 344 6.25 -7.49 -9.36
N GLY A 345 5.61 -7.04 -10.43
CA GLY A 345 4.68 -7.85 -11.23
C GLY A 345 5.35 -9.10 -11.81
N SER A 346 6.51 -8.91 -12.45
CA SER A 346 7.28 -10.03 -13.01
C SER A 346 7.72 -11.03 -11.95
N LEU A 347 8.20 -10.56 -10.80
CA LEU A 347 8.65 -11.45 -9.73
C LEU A 347 7.48 -12.16 -9.04
N ASN A 348 6.34 -11.51 -8.86
CA ASN A 348 5.11 -12.16 -8.39
C ASN A 348 4.73 -13.31 -9.34
N PHE A 349 4.68 -13.03 -10.65
CA PHE A 349 4.32 -14.03 -11.66
C PHE A 349 5.29 -15.21 -11.67
N TRP A 350 6.60 -14.96 -11.66
CA TRP A 350 7.62 -16.00 -11.59
C TRP A 350 7.46 -16.90 -10.36
N VAL A 351 7.20 -16.30 -9.20
CA VAL A 351 6.89 -17.05 -7.97
C VAL A 351 5.65 -17.92 -8.16
N PHE A 352 4.57 -17.39 -8.73
CA PHE A 352 3.37 -18.20 -8.99
C PHE A 352 3.65 -19.38 -9.92
N GLU A 353 4.42 -19.18 -10.99
CA GLU A 353 4.78 -20.24 -11.91
C GLU A 353 5.60 -21.34 -11.22
N LYS A 354 6.58 -20.97 -10.38
CA LYS A 354 7.36 -21.94 -9.60
C LYS A 354 6.56 -22.70 -8.57
N VAL A 355 5.63 -22.04 -7.88
CA VAL A 355 4.72 -22.73 -6.95
C VAL A 355 3.81 -23.69 -7.71
N ARG A 356 3.44 -23.36 -8.96
CA ARG A 356 2.57 -24.21 -9.79
C ARG A 356 3.31 -25.46 -10.22
N GLU A 357 4.50 -25.29 -10.77
CA GLU A 357 5.40 -26.39 -11.13
C GLU A 357 5.63 -27.33 -9.94
N TRP A 358 5.98 -26.78 -8.77
CA TRP A 358 6.18 -27.57 -7.56
C TRP A 358 4.92 -28.34 -7.13
N SER A 359 3.75 -27.71 -7.19
CA SER A 359 2.48 -28.37 -6.85
C SER A 359 2.15 -29.51 -7.81
N THR A 360 2.43 -29.35 -9.11
CA THR A 360 2.18 -30.40 -10.12
C THR A 360 3.13 -31.59 -9.95
N ILE A 361 4.39 -31.35 -9.58
CA ILE A 361 5.37 -32.42 -9.31
C ILE A 361 4.96 -33.26 -8.08
N ASN A 362 4.45 -32.62 -7.03
CA ASN A 362 4.02 -33.36 -5.84
C ASN A 362 2.78 -34.22 -6.10
N SER A 363 1.85 -33.79 -6.96
CA SER A 363 0.73 -34.65 -7.37
C SER A 363 1.21 -35.89 -8.12
N THR A 364 2.16 -35.75 -9.05
CA THR A 364 2.67 -36.89 -9.82
C THR A 364 3.43 -37.89 -8.94
N LEU A 365 4.16 -37.43 -7.93
CA LEU A 365 4.87 -38.30 -6.98
C LEU A 365 3.91 -39.06 -6.05
N ASN A 366 2.77 -38.48 -5.69
CA ASN A 366 1.78 -39.19 -4.88
C ASN A 366 1.07 -40.28 -5.69
N ASP A 367 0.76 -40.01 -6.97
CA ASP A 367 0.13 -40.98 -7.87
C ASP A 367 1.04 -42.19 -8.20
N GLU A 368 2.37 -42.00 -8.15
CA GLU A 368 3.36 -43.08 -8.32
C GLU A 368 3.59 -43.91 -7.06
N ASN A 369 3.36 -43.35 -5.87
CA ASN A 369 3.51 -44.06 -4.60
C ASN A 369 2.24 -44.81 -4.15
N GLU A 370 1.08 -44.52 -4.75
CA GLU A 370 -0.19 -45.25 -4.54
C GLU A 370 -0.42 -46.38 -5.56
N LYS A 371 0.47 -46.56 -6.53
CA LYS A 371 0.51 -47.73 -7.44
C LYS A 371 1.57 -48.72 -7.00
#